data_AF-A0A858WZN8-F1
#
_entry.id   AF-A0A858WZN8-F1
#
_cell.length_a   1.000
_cell.length_b   1.000
_cell.length_c   1.000
_cell.angle_alpha   90.00
_cell.angle_beta   90.00
_cell.angle_gamma   90.00
#
_symmetry.space_group_name_H-M   'P 1'
#
loop_
_entity.id
_entity.type
_entity.pdbx_description
1 polymer ?
#
loop_
_entity_poly.entity_id
_entity_poly.type
_entity_poly.pdbx_seq_one_letter_code
_entity_poly.pdbx_strand_id
1 'polypeptide(L)'
;MTISMQDDGVVDAAPVMVFRAGLGRRVPYGYIRIGPGIAIPAVLRDFNVAIEPLLRRVGVPGDLFADPDNALPYRDFCQLLSLCVEAIKRDDFGLLICEKTGASNLGLVGFLLQQAPDVRSALGDLVRYLHHNDRGAVPFMTIAGGMVTLGYQISEPDMPAAEHVYDGALAIGRNIMRAFCGPNWTPLEVTLSRKRPVSPARHERFYGAPVRFGAERSALFFREEWLDTPIHTADPMLRRMLQEQVDLLEIEEAGNVTEQVRRLMRTSLLTSGASLGDLSELLQMNRRTLARHLDAEGTSFKKISDEVHFDVARHLLANTAMSVTDVSLALHYSETSSFTRAFRGWAGLAPSEWRAMHGAGKE
;
A
#
# COMPACT_ATOMS: atom_id res chain seq x y z
N MET A 1 -25.16 40.23 24.22
CA MET A 1 -23.70 40.19 23.99
C MET A 1 -23.43 38.98 23.12
N THR A 2 -23.48 39.20 21.81
CA THR A 2 -23.39 38.15 20.78
C THR A 2 -21.91 37.88 20.54
N ILE A 3 -21.42 36.72 20.97
CA ILE A 3 -20.04 36.30 20.70
C ILE A 3 -20.02 35.82 19.26
N SER A 4 -19.52 36.69 18.39
CA SER A 4 -19.10 36.37 17.04
C SER A 4 -18.01 35.30 17.11
N MET A 5 -18.29 34.08 16.66
CA MET A 5 -17.23 33.11 16.36
C MET A 5 -16.45 33.69 15.18
N GLN A 6 -15.17 33.94 15.39
CA GLN A 6 -14.24 34.27 14.32
C GLN A 6 -14.19 33.08 13.38
N ASP A 7 -14.50 33.36 12.12
CA ASP A 7 -14.26 32.51 10.96
C ASP A 7 -12.74 32.40 10.83
N ASP A 8 -12.14 31.37 11.46
CA ASP A 8 -10.75 31.01 11.21
C ASP A 8 -10.66 30.72 9.72
N GLY A 9 -9.96 31.58 8.98
CA GLY A 9 -9.82 31.47 7.52
C GLY A 9 -9.22 30.14 7.12
N VAL A 10 -10.08 29.14 6.92
CA VAL A 10 -9.73 27.86 6.31
C VAL A 10 -9.48 28.16 4.84
N VAL A 11 -8.21 28.24 4.48
CA VAL A 11 -7.80 28.34 3.08
C VAL A 11 -8.17 27.00 2.43
N ASP A 12 -9.20 27.01 1.59
CA ASP A 12 -9.56 25.86 0.77
C ASP A 12 -8.34 25.47 -0.09
N ALA A 13 -8.02 24.17 -0.09
CA ALA A 13 -6.93 23.67 -0.92
C ALA A 13 -7.28 23.82 -2.40
N ALA A 14 -6.25 23.94 -3.25
CA ALA A 14 -6.43 23.92 -4.69
C ALA A 14 -7.16 22.63 -5.11
N PRO A 15 -8.05 22.69 -6.13
CA PRO A 15 -8.85 21.54 -6.52
C PRO A 15 -7.97 20.37 -6.97
N VAL A 16 -8.20 19.21 -6.35
CA VAL A 16 -7.56 17.94 -6.70
C VAL A 16 -8.17 17.39 -7.98
N MET A 17 -7.31 16.98 -8.91
CA MET A 17 -7.74 16.31 -10.12
C MET A 17 -8.16 14.87 -9.79
N VAL A 18 -9.47 14.62 -9.71
CA VAL A 18 -10.02 13.27 -9.61
C VAL A 18 -10.12 12.66 -11.00
N PHE A 19 -9.51 11.49 -11.16
CA PHE A 19 -9.68 10.67 -12.35
C PHE A 19 -11.04 9.97 -12.27
N ARG A 20 -11.93 10.28 -13.22
CA ARG A 20 -13.31 9.75 -13.25
C ARG A 20 -13.37 8.36 -13.88
N ALA A 21 -14.19 7.52 -13.24
CA ALA A 21 -14.26 6.07 -13.35
C ALA A 21 -14.43 5.42 -14.74
N GLY A 22 -14.24 4.09 -14.72
CA GLY A 22 -14.55 3.09 -15.76
C GLY A 22 -13.85 1.76 -15.44
N LEU A 23 -14.59 0.64 -15.37
CA LEU A 23 -13.99 -0.69 -15.23
C LEU A 23 -13.04 -0.92 -16.42
N GLY A 24 -11.80 -1.32 -16.14
CA GLY A 24 -10.79 -1.46 -17.20
C GLY A 24 -10.11 -0.16 -17.64
N ARG A 25 -10.15 0.92 -16.83
CA ARG A 25 -9.31 2.12 -17.05
C ARG A 25 -8.04 2.13 -16.20
N ARG A 26 -6.94 2.55 -16.81
CA ARG A 26 -5.64 2.70 -16.14
C ARG A 26 -5.70 3.80 -15.08
N VAL A 27 -5.26 3.47 -13.87
CA VAL A 27 -5.06 4.46 -12.80
C VAL A 27 -3.73 5.19 -13.04
N PRO A 28 -3.68 6.53 -12.96
CA PRO A 28 -2.43 7.28 -13.08
C PRO A 28 -1.39 6.88 -12.03
N TYR A 29 -0.11 7.15 -12.31
CA TYR A 29 0.94 6.92 -11.31
C TYR A 29 0.69 7.75 -10.04
N GLY A 30 0.92 7.15 -8.87
CA GLY A 30 0.69 7.80 -7.59
C GLY A 30 -0.79 8.05 -7.28
N TYR A 31 -1.72 7.38 -7.96
CA TYR A 31 -3.16 7.45 -7.66
C TYR A 31 -3.66 6.14 -7.07
N ILE A 32 -4.79 6.22 -6.37
CA ILE A 32 -5.53 5.07 -5.82
C ILE A 32 -7.02 5.22 -6.15
N ARG A 33 -7.68 4.12 -6.52
CA ARG A 33 -9.15 4.08 -6.62
C ARG A 33 -9.77 4.14 -5.24
N ILE A 34 -10.92 4.79 -5.11
CA ILE A 34 -11.57 5.00 -3.80
C ILE A 34 -12.27 3.75 -3.27
N GLY A 35 -12.41 2.70 -4.07
CA GLY A 35 -13.04 1.42 -3.69
C GLY A 35 -12.67 0.88 -2.29
N PRO A 36 -11.38 0.81 -1.90
CA PRO A 36 -10.95 0.42 -0.55
C PRO A 36 -11.46 1.35 0.57
N GLY A 37 -11.61 2.64 0.26
CA GLY A 37 -12.07 3.69 1.17
C GLY A 37 -13.57 4.04 1.04
N ILE A 38 -14.34 3.29 0.25
CA ILE A 38 -15.74 3.62 -0.07
C ILE A 38 -16.65 3.72 1.17
N ALA A 39 -16.25 3.08 2.27
CA ALA A 39 -16.97 3.09 3.54
C ALA A 39 -16.74 4.36 4.38
N ILE A 40 -15.78 5.24 4.03
CA ILE A 40 -15.45 6.45 4.81
C ILE A 40 -16.70 7.31 5.12
N PRO A 41 -17.60 7.64 4.17
CA PRO A 41 -18.77 8.45 4.46
C PRO A 41 -19.74 7.79 5.46
N ALA A 42 -19.92 6.48 5.36
CA ALA A 42 -20.78 5.73 6.28
C ALA A 42 -20.19 5.72 7.70
N VAL A 43 -18.88 5.46 7.80
CA VAL A 43 -18.18 5.47 9.09
C VAL A 43 -18.21 6.85 9.73
N LEU A 44 -17.95 7.94 8.98
CA LEU A 44 -18.02 9.30 9.53
C LEU A 44 -19.42 9.62 10.08
N ARG A 45 -20.47 9.17 9.38
CA ARG A 45 -21.86 9.34 9.82
C ARG A 45 -22.14 8.65 11.16
N ASP A 46 -21.60 7.45 11.38
CA ASP A 46 -21.74 6.73 12.66
C ASP A 46 -21.13 7.51 13.84
N PHE A 47 -20.20 8.43 13.57
CA PHE A 47 -19.59 9.33 14.55
C PHE A 47 -20.13 10.77 14.49
N ASN A 48 -21.23 11.01 13.77
CA ASN A 48 -21.84 12.33 13.57
C ASN A 48 -20.87 13.38 12.97
N VAL A 49 -19.95 12.95 12.11
CA VAL A 49 -19.02 13.83 11.38
C VAL A 49 -19.49 13.98 9.94
N ALA A 50 -19.62 15.23 9.47
CA ALA A 50 -19.90 15.54 8.07
C ALA A 50 -18.61 15.40 7.22
N ILE A 51 -18.73 14.81 6.03
CA ILE A 51 -17.57 14.55 5.16
C ILE A 51 -17.22 15.75 4.29
N GLU A 52 -18.21 16.59 3.96
CA GLU A 52 -18.09 17.70 3.03
C GLU A 52 -17.03 18.73 3.44
N PRO A 53 -16.92 19.13 4.73
CA PRO A 53 -15.83 20.01 5.16
C PRO A 53 -14.44 19.36 5.01
N LEU A 54 -14.33 18.05 5.21
CA LEU A 54 -13.06 17.33 5.07
C LEU A 54 -12.65 17.26 3.59
N LEU A 55 -13.60 16.99 2.69
CA LEU A 55 -13.35 16.98 1.24
C LEU A 55 -12.91 18.36 0.72
N ARG A 56 -13.56 19.44 1.16
CA ARG A 56 -13.14 20.81 0.82
C ARG A 56 -11.72 21.12 1.29
N ARG A 57 -11.36 20.71 2.52
CA ARG A 57 -10.00 20.90 3.06
C ARG A 57 -8.91 20.18 2.25
N VAL A 58 -9.23 19.04 1.62
CA VAL A 58 -8.30 18.34 0.72
C VAL A 58 -8.39 18.90 -0.71
N GLY A 59 -9.47 19.58 -1.07
CA GLY A 59 -9.74 20.04 -2.45
C GLY A 59 -10.40 18.95 -3.31
N VAL A 60 -10.97 17.91 -2.70
CA VAL A 60 -11.55 16.77 -3.38
C VAL A 60 -13.05 17.03 -3.69
N PRO A 61 -13.53 16.71 -4.91
CA PRO A 61 -14.95 16.77 -5.28
C PRO A 61 -15.87 15.96 -4.36
N GLY A 62 -17.05 16.51 -4.05
CA GLY A 62 -18.05 15.90 -3.17
C GLY A 62 -18.63 14.57 -3.68
N ASP A 63 -18.54 14.32 -4.98
CA ASP A 63 -19.01 13.11 -5.66
C ASP A 63 -17.92 12.03 -5.77
N LEU A 64 -16.76 12.17 -5.11
CA LEU A 64 -15.68 11.17 -5.12
C LEU A 64 -16.21 9.76 -4.83
N PHE A 65 -17.04 9.61 -3.80
CA PHE A 65 -17.57 8.32 -3.34
C PHE A 65 -18.81 7.84 -4.12
N ALA A 66 -19.24 8.56 -5.16
CA ALA A 66 -20.37 8.13 -5.99
C ALA A 66 -20.04 6.90 -6.85
N ASP A 67 -18.74 6.66 -7.12
CA ASP A 67 -18.26 5.52 -7.88
C ASP A 67 -16.95 4.99 -7.24
N PRO A 68 -16.86 3.70 -6.87
CA PRO A 68 -15.65 3.11 -6.29
C PRO A 68 -14.43 3.12 -7.24
N ASP A 69 -14.64 3.28 -8.55
CA ASP A 69 -13.58 3.37 -9.54
C ASP A 69 -13.06 4.80 -9.75
N ASN A 70 -13.66 5.80 -9.10
CA ASN A 70 -13.04 7.13 -9.05
C ASN A 70 -11.68 7.03 -8.36
N ALA A 71 -10.68 7.72 -8.89
CA ALA A 71 -9.34 7.72 -8.33
C ALA A 71 -8.84 9.13 -8.03
N LEU A 72 -8.03 9.25 -6.99
CA LEU A 72 -7.40 10.47 -6.55
C LEU A 72 -5.90 10.22 -6.29
N PRO A 73 -5.06 11.27 -6.26
CA PRO A 73 -3.68 11.12 -5.82
C PRO A 73 -3.60 10.44 -4.44
N TYR A 74 -2.67 9.51 -4.30
CA TYR A 74 -2.49 8.69 -3.12
C TYR A 74 -2.22 9.53 -1.88
N ARG A 75 -1.43 10.61 -2.03
CA ARG A 75 -1.18 11.58 -0.96
C ARG A 75 -2.45 12.30 -0.50
N ASP A 76 -3.36 12.62 -1.42
CA ASP A 76 -4.63 13.28 -1.08
C ASP A 76 -5.59 12.31 -0.39
N PHE A 77 -5.56 11.03 -0.78
CA PHE A 77 -6.26 9.97 -0.05
C PHE A 77 -5.72 9.83 1.38
N CYS A 78 -4.40 9.79 1.54
CA CYS A 78 -3.73 9.77 2.84
C CYS A 78 -4.08 11.01 3.69
N GLN A 79 -4.10 12.19 3.08
CA GLN A 79 -4.49 13.44 3.73
C GLN A 79 -5.96 13.38 4.19
N LEU A 80 -6.87 12.90 3.34
CA LEU A 80 -8.28 12.71 3.69
C LEU A 80 -8.42 11.76 4.89
N LEU A 81 -7.69 10.64 4.91
CA LEU A 81 -7.67 9.73 6.06
C LEU A 81 -7.16 10.43 7.32
N SER A 82 -6.09 11.21 7.23
CA SER A 82 -5.56 11.99 8.36
C SER A 82 -6.62 12.92 8.95
N LEU A 83 -7.35 13.65 8.09
CA LEU A 83 -8.44 14.51 8.54
C LEU A 83 -9.60 13.74 9.18
N CYS A 84 -9.94 12.56 8.67
CA CYS A 84 -10.96 11.70 9.27
C CYS A 84 -10.55 11.21 10.67
N VAL A 85 -9.29 10.81 10.83
CA VAL A 85 -8.73 10.37 12.12
C VAL A 85 -8.71 11.53 13.12
N GLU A 86 -8.31 12.71 12.68
CA GLU A 86 -8.35 13.92 13.51
C GLU A 86 -9.77 14.28 13.96
N ALA A 87 -10.77 14.09 13.10
CA ALA A 87 -12.16 14.40 13.41
C ALA A 87 -12.80 13.37 14.36
N ILE A 88 -12.54 12.08 14.15
CA ILE A 88 -13.15 11.00 14.94
C ILE A 88 -12.35 10.68 16.22
N LYS A 89 -11.05 11.04 16.27
CA LYS A 89 -10.12 10.71 17.36
C LYS A 89 -10.00 9.19 17.61
N ARG A 90 -9.91 8.41 16.54
CA ARG A 90 -9.76 6.95 16.58
C ARG A 90 -8.51 6.46 15.86
N ASP A 91 -7.64 5.82 16.62
CA ASP A 91 -6.33 5.31 16.18
C ASP A 91 -6.42 3.99 15.38
N ASP A 92 -7.61 3.43 15.27
CA ASP A 92 -7.97 2.21 14.55
C ASP A 92 -8.95 2.52 13.41
N PHE A 93 -8.89 3.74 12.86
CA PHE A 93 -9.77 4.18 11.78
C PHE A 93 -9.60 3.37 10.50
N GLY A 94 -8.35 3.12 10.08
CA GLY A 94 -8.06 2.28 8.91
C GLY A 94 -8.67 0.88 9.01
N LEU A 95 -8.57 0.26 10.19
CA LEU A 95 -9.21 -1.02 10.49
C LEU A 95 -10.75 -0.94 10.40
N LEU A 96 -11.33 0.15 10.91
CA LEU A 96 -12.78 0.37 10.93
C LEU A 96 -13.37 0.54 9.52
N ILE A 97 -12.77 1.36 8.66
CA ILE A 97 -13.27 1.57 7.30
C ILE A 97 -13.09 0.34 6.41
N CYS A 98 -12.12 -0.53 6.74
CA CYS A 98 -11.85 -1.75 6.00
C CYS A 98 -12.39 -3.02 6.65
N GLU A 99 -13.19 -2.91 7.72
CA GLU A 99 -13.67 -4.05 8.51
C GLU A 99 -14.44 -5.06 7.65
N LYS A 100 -15.19 -4.56 6.64
CA LYS A 100 -15.98 -5.36 5.70
C LYS A 100 -15.52 -5.23 4.24
N THR A 101 -14.41 -4.53 4.00
CA THR A 101 -13.86 -4.32 2.66
C THR A 101 -13.15 -5.59 2.19
N GLY A 102 -13.52 -6.08 1.00
CA GLY A 102 -13.04 -7.35 0.45
C GLY A 102 -12.52 -7.20 -0.98
N ALA A 103 -12.36 -8.33 -1.68
CA ALA A 103 -11.81 -8.34 -3.04
C ALA A 103 -12.58 -7.42 -4.01
N SER A 104 -13.91 -7.42 -3.98
CA SER A 104 -14.75 -6.61 -4.87
C SER A 104 -14.49 -5.10 -4.79
N ASN A 105 -13.93 -4.61 -3.69
CA ASN A 105 -13.55 -3.21 -3.51
C ASN A 105 -12.25 -2.83 -4.25
N LEU A 106 -11.55 -3.80 -4.85
CA LEU A 106 -10.34 -3.60 -5.66
C LEU A 106 -10.64 -3.51 -7.17
N GLY A 107 -11.93 -3.36 -7.54
CA GLY A 107 -12.36 -3.25 -8.93
C GLY A 107 -12.04 -4.48 -9.77
N LEU A 108 -11.57 -4.26 -11.00
CA LEU A 108 -11.25 -5.32 -11.97
C LEU A 108 -10.31 -6.40 -11.40
N VAL A 109 -9.25 -5.98 -10.69
CA VAL A 109 -8.28 -6.89 -10.06
C VAL A 109 -8.99 -7.78 -9.05
N GLY A 110 -9.81 -7.16 -8.20
CA GLY A 110 -10.61 -7.84 -7.20
C GLY A 110 -11.55 -8.91 -7.75
N PHE A 111 -12.19 -8.62 -8.88
CA PHE A 111 -13.01 -9.60 -9.59
C PHE A 111 -12.16 -10.75 -10.15
N LEU A 112 -11.00 -10.45 -10.73
CA LEU A 112 -10.08 -11.49 -11.23
C LEU A 112 -9.65 -12.45 -10.11
N LEU A 113 -9.35 -11.93 -8.91
CA LEU A 113 -8.95 -12.76 -7.77
C LEU A 113 -10.02 -13.78 -7.38
N GLN A 114 -11.28 -13.34 -7.37
CA GLN A 114 -12.43 -14.17 -7.01
C GLN A 114 -12.71 -15.28 -8.02
N GLN A 115 -12.18 -15.15 -9.24
CA GLN A 115 -12.31 -16.16 -10.30
C GLN A 115 -11.05 -17.01 -10.44
N ALA A 116 -10.08 -16.92 -9.52
CA ALA A 116 -8.88 -17.75 -9.56
C ALA A 116 -9.17 -19.21 -9.18
N PRO A 117 -8.41 -20.19 -9.72
CA PRO A 117 -8.65 -21.60 -9.40
C PRO A 117 -8.37 -21.93 -7.93
N ASP A 118 -7.39 -21.25 -7.32
CA ASP A 118 -6.94 -21.46 -5.95
C ASP A 118 -6.41 -20.17 -5.33
N VAL A 119 -6.19 -20.19 -4.02
CA VAL A 119 -5.67 -19.04 -3.25
C VAL A 119 -4.29 -18.62 -3.73
N ARG A 120 -3.43 -19.57 -4.11
CA ARG A 120 -2.10 -19.29 -4.66
C ARG A 120 -2.19 -18.39 -5.89
N SER A 121 -3.05 -18.75 -6.83
CA SER A 121 -3.30 -18.01 -8.07
C SER A 121 -3.92 -16.66 -7.76
N ALA A 122 -4.89 -16.59 -6.84
CA ALA A 122 -5.51 -15.32 -6.44
C ALA A 122 -4.49 -14.35 -5.80
N LEU A 123 -3.65 -14.82 -4.89
CA LEU A 123 -2.64 -13.95 -4.27
C LEU A 123 -1.51 -13.59 -5.24
N GLY A 124 -1.18 -14.49 -6.18
CA GLY A 124 -0.30 -14.18 -7.30
C GLY A 124 -0.85 -13.07 -8.20
N ASP A 125 -2.13 -13.16 -8.57
CA ASP A 125 -2.84 -12.15 -9.35
C ASP A 125 -2.91 -10.81 -8.57
N LEU A 126 -3.13 -10.85 -7.25
CA LEU A 126 -3.11 -9.67 -6.39
C LEU A 126 -1.73 -8.99 -6.46
N VAL A 127 -0.66 -9.75 -6.25
CA VAL A 127 0.71 -9.21 -6.26
C VAL A 127 1.05 -8.60 -7.62
N ARG A 128 0.61 -9.27 -8.70
CA ARG A 128 0.93 -8.88 -10.07
C ARG A 128 0.14 -7.68 -10.56
N TYR A 129 -1.14 -7.57 -10.20
CA TYR A 129 -2.08 -6.67 -10.87
C TYR A 129 -2.65 -5.55 -10.00
N LEU A 130 -2.33 -5.48 -8.70
CA LEU A 130 -2.87 -4.42 -7.82
C LEU A 130 -2.57 -3.00 -8.32
N HIS A 131 -1.52 -2.80 -9.14
CA HIS A 131 -1.20 -1.50 -9.74
C HIS A 131 -2.27 -0.95 -10.69
N HIS A 132 -3.26 -1.74 -11.10
CA HIS A 132 -4.45 -1.22 -11.79
C HIS A 132 -5.47 -0.57 -10.86
N ASN A 133 -5.35 -0.79 -9.54
CA ASN A 133 -6.18 -0.20 -8.50
C ASN A 133 -5.42 0.85 -7.68
N ASP A 134 -4.17 0.56 -7.32
CA ASP A 134 -3.36 1.34 -6.41
C ASP A 134 -1.91 1.47 -6.92
N ARG A 135 -1.49 2.70 -7.21
CA ARG A 135 -0.13 3.03 -7.64
C ARG A 135 0.65 3.88 -6.66
N GLY A 136 0.19 3.98 -5.42
CA GLY A 136 0.97 4.57 -4.32
C GLY A 136 1.57 3.52 -3.39
N ALA A 137 1.32 2.24 -3.63
CA ALA A 137 1.86 1.14 -2.85
C ALA A 137 2.01 -0.14 -3.67
N VAL A 138 2.72 -1.12 -3.10
CA VAL A 138 2.88 -2.44 -3.67
C VAL A 138 2.48 -3.53 -2.68
N PRO A 139 1.71 -4.54 -3.09
CA PRO A 139 1.60 -5.79 -2.37
C PRO A 139 2.86 -6.62 -2.57
N PHE A 140 3.16 -7.51 -1.62
CA PHE A 140 4.21 -8.50 -1.79
C PHE A 140 3.82 -9.82 -1.13
N MET A 141 4.37 -10.91 -1.66
CA MET A 141 4.20 -12.24 -1.09
C MET A 141 5.54 -12.97 -1.10
N THR A 142 5.90 -13.59 0.02
CA THR A 142 7.02 -14.54 0.10
C THR A 142 6.56 -15.87 0.67
N ILE A 143 7.26 -16.93 0.27
CA ILE A 143 7.05 -18.28 0.79
C ILE A 143 8.41 -18.80 1.24
N ALA A 144 8.54 -19.10 2.52
CA ALA A 144 9.78 -19.62 3.10
C ALA A 144 9.47 -20.54 4.27
N GLY A 145 10.06 -21.75 4.27
CA GLY A 145 9.93 -22.70 5.38
C GLY A 145 8.48 -23.12 5.69
N GLY A 146 7.62 -23.26 4.68
CA GLY A 146 6.20 -23.60 4.85
C GLY A 146 5.33 -22.44 5.38
N MET A 147 5.87 -21.22 5.41
CA MET A 147 5.18 -20.01 5.85
C MET A 147 5.07 -19.01 4.71
N VAL A 148 3.89 -18.40 4.61
CA VAL A 148 3.60 -17.31 3.69
C VAL A 148 3.63 -15.99 4.45
N THR A 149 4.29 -14.99 3.87
CA THR A 149 4.16 -13.60 4.27
C THR A 149 3.40 -12.88 3.17
N LEU A 150 2.21 -12.35 3.46
CA LEU A 150 1.47 -11.47 2.56
C LEU A 150 1.48 -10.06 3.16
N GLY A 151 2.08 -9.11 2.47
CA GLY A 151 2.22 -7.75 2.99
C GLY A 151 1.91 -6.67 1.96
N TYR A 152 1.98 -5.45 2.44
CA TYR A 152 1.70 -4.23 1.68
C TYR A 152 2.69 -3.15 2.10
N GLN A 153 3.25 -2.44 1.13
CA GLN A 153 4.28 -1.42 1.33
C GLN A 153 3.92 -0.15 0.56
N ILE A 154 3.81 0.96 1.28
CA ILE A 154 3.61 2.27 0.65
C ILE A 154 4.91 2.65 -0.07
N SER A 155 4.75 3.12 -1.31
CA SER A 155 5.83 3.41 -2.24
C SER A 155 6.56 4.71 -1.92
N GLU A 156 5.81 5.73 -1.50
CA GLU A 156 6.34 7.03 -1.13
C GLU A 156 6.41 7.16 0.41
N PRO A 157 7.49 7.73 0.95
CA PRO A 157 7.63 7.95 2.37
C PRO A 157 6.86 9.21 2.81
N ASP A 158 6.78 9.38 4.12
CA ASP A 158 6.20 10.58 4.77
C ASP A 158 4.75 10.85 4.30
N MET A 159 4.00 9.76 4.13
CA MET A 159 2.58 9.81 3.80
C MET A 159 1.76 10.07 5.07
N PRO A 160 0.83 11.04 5.07
CA PRO A 160 -0.07 11.27 6.20
C PRO A 160 -0.86 10.01 6.54
N ALA A 161 -1.06 9.71 7.83
CA ALA A 161 -1.89 8.60 8.27
C ALA A 161 -1.53 7.23 7.63
N ALA A 162 -0.26 7.02 7.24
CA ALA A 162 0.24 5.80 6.61
C ALA A 162 -0.10 4.54 7.43
N GLU A 163 -0.05 4.62 8.76
CA GLU A 163 -0.43 3.55 9.67
C GLU A 163 -1.87 3.06 9.46
N HIS A 164 -2.80 3.96 9.13
CA HIS A 164 -4.19 3.61 8.88
C HIS A 164 -4.37 3.00 7.49
N VAL A 165 -3.53 3.38 6.52
CA VAL A 165 -3.50 2.72 5.21
C VAL A 165 -2.98 1.29 5.36
N TYR A 166 -1.93 1.06 6.13
CA TYR A 166 -1.44 -0.28 6.44
C TYR A 166 -2.49 -1.13 7.17
N ASP A 167 -3.13 -0.59 8.20
CA ASP A 167 -4.20 -1.27 8.93
C ASP A 167 -5.33 -1.69 7.96
N GLY A 168 -5.74 -0.79 7.07
CA GLY A 168 -6.78 -1.05 6.07
C GLY A 168 -6.37 -2.10 5.05
N ALA A 169 -5.16 -2.00 4.48
CA ALA A 169 -4.66 -2.95 3.48
C ALA A 169 -4.56 -4.37 4.03
N LEU A 170 -4.06 -4.56 5.26
CA LEU A 170 -4.00 -5.88 5.89
C LEU A 170 -5.38 -6.39 6.30
N ALA A 171 -6.31 -5.50 6.68
CA ALA A 171 -7.70 -5.89 6.91
C ALA A 171 -8.35 -6.46 5.63
N ILE A 172 -8.12 -5.81 4.49
CA ILE A 172 -8.57 -6.30 3.17
C ILE A 172 -7.92 -7.66 2.86
N GLY A 173 -6.61 -7.79 3.03
CA GLY A 173 -5.91 -9.07 2.81
C GLY A 173 -6.48 -10.20 3.66
N ARG A 174 -6.80 -9.93 4.93
CA ARG A 174 -7.44 -10.90 5.83
C ARG A 174 -8.87 -11.24 5.38
N ASN A 175 -9.63 -10.26 4.91
CA ASN A 175 -10.99 -10.47 4.43
C ASN A 175 -11.02 -11.28 3.12
N ILE A 176 -10.06 -11.05 2.22
CA ILE A 176 -9.84 -11.87 1.02
C ILE A 176 -9.56 -13.32 1.42
N MET A 177 -8.63 -13.53 2.35
CA MET A 177 -8.30 -14.88 2.83
C MET A 177 -9.50 -15.58 3.46
N ARG A 178 -10.30 -14.90 4.29
CA ARG A 178 -11.54 -15.47 4.84
C ARG A 178 -12.60 -15.77 3.79
N ALA A 179 -12.69 -14.96 2.74
CA ALA A 179 -13.63 -15.22 1.65
C ALA A 179 -13.28 -16.52 0.91
N PHE A 180 -11.98 -16.82 0.73
CA PHE A 180 -11.52 -18.01 0.00
C PHE A 180 -11.34 -19.24 0.89
N CYS A 181 -10.80 -19.07 2.08
CA CYS A 181 -10.46 -20.16 3.02
C CYS A 181 -11.56 -20.44 4.05
N GLY A 182 -12.63 -19.64 4.05
CA GLY A 182 -13.75 -19.74 4.98
C GLY A 182 -13.63 -18.84 6.21
N PRO A 183 -14.75 -18.65 6.94
CA PRO A 183 -14.86 -17.65 8.01
C PRO A 183 -13.99 -17.94 9.22
N ASN A 184 -13.53 -19.18 9.39
CA ASN A 184 -12.67 -19.57 10.51
C ASN A 184 -11.18 -19.36 10.21
N TRP A 185 -10.82 -18.93 9.01
CA TRP A 185 -9.44 -18.60 8.69
C TRP A 185 -8.96 -17.43 9.55
N THR A 186 -7.77 -17.61 10.14
CA THR A 186 -7.02 -16.61 10.90
C THR A 186 -5.54 -16.72 10.54
N PRO A 187 -4.80 -15.60 10.46
CA PRO A 187 -3.35 -15.65 10.35
C PRO A 187 -2.74 -16.25 11.64
N LEU A 188 -1.48 -16.69 11.56
CA LEU A 188 -0.70 -17.10 12.74
C LEU A 188 -0.15 -15.88 13.50
N GLU A 189 0.26 -14.84 12.78
CA GLU A 189 0.75 -13.57 13.32
C GLU A 189 0.41 -12.46 12.32
N VAL A 190 0.22 -11.25 12.85
CA VAL A 190 0.19 -10.01 12.06
C VAL A 190 1.28 -9.08 12.54
N THR A 191 2.08 -8.55 11.62
CA THR A 191 3.04 -7.48 11.93
C THR A 191 2.52 -6.16 11.37
N LEU A 192 2.74 -5.07 12.09
CA LEU A 192 2.32 -3.74 11.68
C LEU A 192 3.46 -2.74 11.85
N SER A 193 3.82 -2.05 10.77
CA SER A 193 4.81 -0.98 10.73
C SER A 193 4.25 0.35 11.25
N ARG A 194 3.76 0.32 12.49
CA ARG A 194 3.26 1.50 13.21
C ARG A 194 3.58 1.40 14.69
N LYS A 195 3.55 2.55 15.37
CA LYS A 195 3.60 2.61 16.84
C LYS A 195 2.40 1.84 17.41
N ARG A 196 2.61 1.23 18.59
CA ARG A 196 1.56 0.50 19.30
C ARG A 196 0.41 1.47 19.64
N PRO A 197 -0.83 1.18 19.21
CA PRO A 197 -1.97 2.03 19.49
C PRO A 197 -2.34 1.99 20.97
N VAL A 198 -3.13 2.97 21.42
CA VAL A 198 -3.65 3.02 22.81
C VAL A 198 -4.51 1.80 23.12
N SER A 199 -5.27 1.30 22.15
CA SER A 199 -6.13 0.12 22.28
C SER A 199 -5.72 -1.01 21.33
N PRO A 200 -4.63 -1.75 21.64
CA PRO A 200 -4.12 -2.81 20.76
C PRO A 200 -5.06 -4.03 20.67
N ALA A 201 -5.91 -4.23 21.68
CA ALA A 201 -6.83 -5.36 21.76
C ALA A 201 -7.84 -5.41 20.60
N ARG A 202 -8.14 -4.27 19.95
CA ARG A 202 -9.04 -4.31 18.79
C ARG A 202 -8.39 -4.98 17.58
N HIS A 203 -7.13 -4.67 17.28
CA HIS A 203 -6.40 -5.31 16.18
C HIS A 203 -6.35 -6.82 16.40
N GLU A 204 -5.96 -7.27 17.60
CA GLU A 204 -5.90 -8.70 17.95
C GLU A 204 -7.27 -9.39 17.81
N ARG A 205 -8.35 -8.76 18.30
CA ARG A 205 -9.72 -9.29 18.13
C ARG A 205 -10.15 -9.36 16.67
N PHE A 206 -9.82 -8.35 15.87
CA PHE A 206 -10.18 -8.34 14.45
C PHE A 206 -9.44 -9.45 13.69
N TYR A 207 -8.13 -9.58 13.88
CA TYR A 207 -7.35 -10.59 13.18
C TYR A 207 -7.57 -12.01 13.74
N GLY A 208 -7.94 -12.13 15.02
CA GLY A 208 -8.02 -13.42 15.71
C GLY A 208 -6.65 -14.04 15.95
N ALA A 209 -5.59 -13.22 15.98
CA ALA A 209 -4.21 -13.64 16.08
C ALA A 209 -3.35 -12.60 16.83
N PRO A 210 -2.17 -12.97 17.34
CA PRO A 210 -1.21 -12.02 17.90
C PRO A 210 -0.81 -10.92 16.91
N VAL A 211 -0.72 -9.68 17.38
CA VAL A 211 -0.31 -8.52 16.58
C VAL A 211 0.96 -7.90 17.14
N ARG A 212 2.01 -7.86 16.32
CA ARG A 212 3.29 -7.24 16.65
C ARG A 212 3.42 -5.86 15.99
N PHE A 213 3.32 -4.83 16.82
CA PHE A 213 3.52 -3.43 16.43
C PHE A 213 5.00 -3.07 16.40
N GLY A 214 5.35 -1.97 15.72
CA GLY A 214 6.71 -1.48 15.56
C GLY A 214 7.59 -2.40 14.71
N ALA A 215 6.98 -3.25 13.88
CA ALA A 215 7.68 -4.15 13.00
C ALA A 215 8.19 -3.43 11.73
N GLU A 216 9.18 -4.03 11.07
CA GLU A 216 9.74 -3.53 9.82
C GLU A 216 8.71 -3.47 8.68
N ARG A 217 7.78 -4.43 8.65
CA ARG A 217 6.79 -4.57 7.58
C ARG A 217 5.40 -4.81 8.13
N SER A 218 4.41 -4.32 7.39
CA SER A 218 3.00 -4.63 7.62
C SER A 218 2.63 -5.88 6.83
N ALA A 219 2.38 -7.00 7.51
CA ALA A 219 2.13 -8.29 6.87
C ALA A 219 1.28 -9.28 7.70
N LEU A 220 0.58 -10.17 6.99
CA LEU A 220 -0.08 -11.36 7.51
C LEU A 220 0.85 -12.57 7.33
N PHE A 221 0.98 -13.38 8.37
CA PHE A 221 1.75 -14.63 8.32
C PHE A 221 0.82 -15.83 8.47
N PHE A 222 0.91 -16.80 7.58
CA PHE A 222 0.07 -18.00 7.62
C PHE A 222 0.75 -19.21 6.97
N ARG A 223 0.22 -20.42 7.21
CA ARG A 223 0.78 -21.66 6.67
C ARG A 223 0.62 -21.74 5.15
N GLU A 224 1.64 -22.23 4.47
CA GLU A 224 1.65 -22.40 3.02
C GLU A 224 0.51 -23.29 2.50
N GLU A 225 0.07 -24.28 3.28
CA GLU A 225 -1.04 -25.18 2.94
C GLU A 225 -2.33 -24.44 2.53
N TRP A 226 -2.56 -23.23 3.04
CA TRP A 226 -3.73 -22.43 2.66
C TRP A 226 -3.69 -21.97 1.20
N LEU A 227 -2.51 -21.87 0.58
CA LEU A 227 -2.36 -21.47 -0.82
C LEU A 227 -3.01 -22.48 -1.77
N ASP A 228 -3.08 -23.75 -1.39
CA ASP A 228 -3.63 -24.81 -2.23
C ASP A 228 -5.15 -24.97 -2.06
N THR A 229 -5.79 -24.05 -1.31
CA THR A 229 -7.25 -24.04 -1.12
C THR A 229 -7.95 -23.65 -2.44
N PRO A 230 -8.86 -24.47 -2.98
CA PRO A 230 -9.63 -24.13 -4.16
C PRO A 230 -10.65 -23.02 -3.90
N ILE A 231 -10.81 -22.09 -4.85
CA ILE A 231 -11.87 -21.07 -4.77
C ILE A 231 -13.11 -21.62 -5.49
N HIS A 232 -14.02 -22.20 -4.72
CA HIS A 232 -15.19 -22.92 -5.26
C HIS A 232 -16.18 -22.03 -6.03
N THR A 233 -16.12 -20.72 -5.84
CA THR A 233 -16.98 -19.75 -6.56
C THR A 233 -16.43 -19.35 -7.93
N ALA A 234 -15.25 -19.83 -8.31
CA ALA A 234 -14.58 -19.41 -9.53
C ALA A 234 -15.25 -19.99 -10.78
N ASP A 235 -15.53 -19.12 -11.75
CA ASP A 235 -15.93 -19.47 -13.11
C ASP A 235 -14.75 -19.27 -14.07
N PRO A 236 -14.19 -20.35 -14.66
CA PRO A 236 -13.08 -20.25 -15.60
C PRO A 236 -13.35 -19.41 -16.85
N MET A 237 -14.60 -19.35 -17.32
CA MET A 237 -14.98 -18.51 -18.47
C MET A 237 -14.94 -17.04 -18.08
N LEU A 238 -15.51 -16.70 -16.93
CA LEU A 238 -15.46 -15.33 -16.41
C LEU A 238 -14.02 -14.91 -16.10
N ARG A 239 -13.18 -15.80 -15.55
CA ARG A 239 -11.75 -15.55 -15.36
C ARG A 239 -11.08 -15.17 -16.68
N ARG A 240 -11.32 -15.94 -17.76
CA ARG A 240 -10.74 -15.65 -19.08
C ARG A 240 -11.15 -14.25 -19.57
N MET A 241 -12.43 -13.90 -19.47
CA MET A 241 -12.91 -12.58 -19.89
C MET A 241 -12.29 -11.44 -19.08
N LEU A 242 -12.17 -11.60 -17.76
CA LEU A 242 -11.51 -10.61 -16.89
C LEU A 242 -10.01 -10.50 -17.20
N GLN A 243 -9.35 -11.63 -17.48
CA GLN A 243 -7.94 -11.67 -17.84
C GLN A 243 -7.69 -10.91 -19.16
N GLU A 244 -8.54 -11.08 -20.17
CA GLU A 244 -8.43 -10.33 -21.43
C GLU A 244 -8.49 -8.80 -21.19
N GLN A 245 -9.32 -8.34 -20.25
CA GLN A 245 -9.38 -6.92 -19.89
C GLN A 245 -8.10 -6.43 -19.18
N VAL A 246 -7.53 -7.27 -18.31
CA VAL A 246 -6.26 -6.96 -17.64
C VAL A 246 -5.10 -6.96 -18.64
N ASP A 247 -5.07 -7.91 -19.58
CA ASP A 247 -4.02 -7.99 -20.59
C ASP A 247 -4.02 -6.76 -21.51
N LEU A 248 -5.20 -6.21 -21.85
CA LEU A 248 -5.32 -4.94 -22.57
C LEU A 248 -4.71 -3.78 -21.80
N LEU A 249 -4.97 -3.68 -20.49
CA LEU A 249 -4.36 -2.66 -19.63
C LEU A 249 -2.83 -2.78 -19.55
N GLU A 250 -2.30 -4.01 -19.53
CA GLU A 250 -0.87 -4.27 -19.48
C GLU A 250 -0.18 -3.89 -20.80
N ILE A 251 -0.82 -4.12 -21.95
CA ILE A 251 -0.32 -3.68 -23.26
C ILE A 251 -0.22 -2.16 -23.31
N GLU A 252 -1.22 -1.44 -22.81
CA GLU A 252 -1.20 0.03 -22.73
C GLU A 252 -0.11 0.55 -21.76
N GLU A 253 0.27 -0.23 -20.75
CA GLU A 253 1.29 0.13 -19.76
C GLU A 253 2.73 -0.05 -20.26
N ALA A 254 2.96 -0.86 -21.29
CA ALA A 254 4.28 -1.17 -21.84
C ALA A 254 5.13 0.07 -22.24
N GLY A 255 4.49 1.23 -22.40
CA GLY A 255 5.15 2.50 -22.73
C GLY A 255 5.85 3.24 -21.57
N ASN A 256 5.76 2.76 -20.32
CA ASN A 256 6.44 3.41 -19.18
C ASN A 256 7.31 2.39 -18.42
N VAL A 257 8.54 2.21 -18.91
CA VAL A 257 9.47 1.18 -18.41
C VAL A 257 10.02 1.59 -17.05
N THR A 258 10.33 2.87 -16.82
CA THR A 258 10.84 3.34 -15.53
C THR A 258 9.91 3.01 -14.37
N GLU A 259 8.59 3.23 -14.52
CA GLU A 259 7.65 2.94 -13.44
C GLU A 259 7.49 1.43 -13.18
N GLN A 260 7.56 0.61 -14.22
CA GLN A 260 7.58 -0.84 -14.05
C GLN A 260 8.83 -1.28 -13.28
N VAL A 261 10.01 -0.77 -13.65
CA VAL A 261 11.26 -1.04 -12.91
C VAL A 261 11.12 -0.61 -11.45
N ARG A 262 10.63 0.60 -11.17
CA ARG A 262 10.48 1.11 -9.80
C ARG A 262 9.53 0.24 -8.98
N ARG A 263 8.39 -0.15 -9.54
CA ARG A 263 7.41 -1.04 -8.88
C ARG A 263 8.03 -2.40 -8.56
N LEU A 264 8.62 -3.05 -9.56
CA LEU A 264 9.21 -4.38 -9.39
C LEU A 264 10.38 -4.36 -8.41
N MET A 265 11.17 -3.29 -8.41
CA MET A 265 12.26 -3.11 -7.46
C MET A 265 11.76 -2.95 -6.03
N ARG A 266 10.68 -2.20 -5.80
CA ARG A 266 10.03 -2.10 -4.48
C ARG A 266 9.54 -3.45 -3.99
N THR A 267 8.82 -4.19 -4.83
CA THR A 267 8.36 -5.54 -4.49
C THR A 267 9.54 -6.46 -4.18
N SER A 268 10.60 -6.42 -4.99
CA SER A 268 11.76 -7.28 -4.83
C SER A 268 12.58 -6.96 -3.57
N LEU A 269 12.69 -5.68 -3.20
CA LEU A 269 13.34 -5.27 -1.94
C LEU A 269 12.64 -5.86 -0.72
N LEU A 270 11.34 -6.19 -0.81
CA LEU A 270 10.56 -6.77 0.29
C LEU A 270 10.64 -8.30 0.33
N THR A 271 11.11 -8.93 -0.75
CA THR A 271 11.14 -10.40 -0.88
C THR A 271 12.54 -10.99 -0.81
N SER A 272 13.47 -10.54 -1.66
CA SER A 272 14.78 -11.19 -1.84
C SER A 272 15.92 -10.25 -2.28
N GLY A 273 15.64 -8.95 -2.44
CA GLY A 273 16.48 -8.04 -3.20
C GLY A 273 16.34 -8.26 -4.72
N ALA A 274 16.56 -7.22 -5.53
CA ALA A 274 16.56 -7.31 -7.00
C ALA A 274 17.89 -6.84 -7.60
N SER A 275 18.42 -7.63 -8.53
CA SER A 275 19.43 -7.19 -9.47
C SER A 275 18.81 -6.70 -10.78
N LEU A 276 19.59 -5.96 -11.58
CA LEU A 276 19.19 -5.57 -12.93
C LEU A 276 18.91 -6.79 -13.82
N GLY A 277 19.59 -7.92 -13.57
CA GLY A 277 19.35 -9.18 -14.28
C GLY A 277 17.95 -9.71 -14.01
N ASP A 278 17.57 -9.79 -12.74
CA ASP A 278 16.26 -10.33 -12.31
C ASP A 278 15.11 -9.49 -12.89
N LEU A 279 15.23 -8.16 -12.86
CA LEU A 279 14.19 -7.29 -13.43
C LEU A 279 14.16 -7.33 -14.96
N SER A 280 15.30 -7.55 -15.61
CA SER A 280 15.37 -7.71 -17.08
C SER A 280 14.59 -8.95 -17.51
N GLU A 281 14.76 -10.07 -16.81
CA GLU A 281 14.02 -11.31 -17.07
C GLU A 281 12.52 -11.14 -16.82
N LEU A 282 12.14 -10.49 -15.72
CA LEU A 282 10.74 -10.25 -15.38
C LEU A 282 10.02 -9.36 -16.41
N LEU A 283 10.74 -8.39 -16.99
CA LEU A 283 10.24 -7.50 -18.04
C LEU A 283 10.37 -8.09 -19.45
N GLN A 284 10.91 -9.30 -19.59
CA GLN A 284 11.21 -9.93 -20.89
C GLN A 284 12.09 -9.06 -21.80
N MET A 285 12.99 -8.27 -21.20
CA MET A 285 13.94 -7.40 -21.89
C MET A 285 15.37 -7.82 -21.58
N ASN A 286 16.30 -7.71 -22.53
CA ASN A 286 17.71 -7.86 -22.18
C ASN A 286 18.23 -6.60 -21.44
N ARG A 287 19.28 -6.78 -20.62
CA ARG A 287 19.88 -5.71 -19.80
C ARG A 287 20.23 -4.44 -20.59
N ARG A 288 20.74 -4.58 -21.83
CA ARG A 288 21.14 -3.45 -22.67
C ARG A 288 19.92 -2.66 -23.18
N THR A 289 18.86 -3.37 -23.59
CA THR A 289 17.59 -2.76 -23.97
C THR A 289 16.98 -2.02 -22.79
N LEU A 290 16.92 -2.65 -21.62
CA LEU A 290 16.38 -2.03 -20.41
C LEU A 290 17.18 -0.77 -20.02
N ALA A 291 18.51 -0.85 -19.97
CA ALA A 291 19.36 0.30 -19.68
C ALA A 291 19.13 1.46 -20.66
N ARG A 292 19.04 1.17 -21.96
CA ARG A 292 18.76 2.19 -22.98
C ARG A 292 17.39 2.84 -22.82
N HIS A 293 16.36 2.09 -22.42
CA HIS A 293 15.04 2.66 -22.13
C HIS A 293 15.10 3.61 -20.93
N LEU A 294 15.74 3.18 -19.84
CA LEU A 294 15.91 4.03 -18.65
C LEU A 294 16.70 5.31 -18.96
N ASP A 295 17.79 5.19 -19.73
CA ASP A 295 18.60 6.34 -20.15
C ASP A 295 17.78 7.31 -21.03
N ALA A 296 16.95 6.80 -21.93
CA ALA A 296 16.06 7.60 -22.77
C ALA A 296 14.98 8.34 -21.95
N GLU A 297 14.59 7.79 -20.81
CA GLU A 297 13.69 8.42 -19.83
C GLU A 297 14.43 9.27 -18.78
N GLY A 298 15.75 9.49 -18.95
CA GLY A 298 16.56 10.36 -18.10
C GLY A 298 16.90 9.79 -16.72
N THR A 299 16.88 8.46 -16.58
CA THR A 299 17.17 7.76 -15.31
C THR A 299 18.10 6.57 -15.53
N SER A 300 18.42 5.84 -14.45
CA SER A 300 19.18 4.59 -14.52
C SER A 300 18.70 3.61 -13.45
N PHE A 301 18.98 2.32 -13.63
CA PHE A 301 18.65 1.30 -12.62
C PHE A 301 19.24 1.63 -11.26
N LYS A 302 20.50 2.12 -11.22
CA LYS A 302 21.15 2.51 -9.97
C LYS A 302 20.41 3.68 -9.30
N LYS A 303 20.00 4.69 -10.07
CA LYS A 303 19.26 5.84 -9.53
C LYS A 303 17.91 5.39 -8.94
N ILE A 304 17.16 4.56 -9.65
CA ILE A 304 15.89 4.01 -9.15
C ILE A 304 16.11 3.16 -7.89
N SER A 305 17.18 2.36 -7.86
CA SER A 305 17.56 1.56 -6.69
C SER A 305 17.88 2.44 -5.49
N ASP A 306 18.72 3.44 -5.67
CA ASP A 306 19.07 4.39 -4.61
C ASP A 306 17.81 5.14 -4.09
N GLU A 307 16.90 5.57 -4.97
CA GLU A 307 15.60 6.18 -4.61
C GLU A 307 14.75 5.23 -3.75
N VAL A 308 14.55 4.00 -4.19
CA VAL A 308 13.71 3.01 -3.49
C VAL A 308 14.28 2.64 -2.13
N HIS A 309 15.59 2.40 -2.02
CA HIS A 309 16.23 2.11 -0.73
C HIS A 309 16.12 3.29 0.23
N PHE A 310 16.29 4.51 -0.27
CA PHE A 310 16.17 5.70 0.55
C PHE A 310 14.76 5.89 1.11
N ASP A 311 13.73 5.68 0.28
CA ASP A 311 12.33 5.81 0.69
C ASP A 311 11.97 4.81 1.80
N VAL A 312 12.33 3.54 1.64
CA VAL A 312 12.10 2.53 2.67
C VAL A 312 12.90 2.84 3.95
N ALA A 313 14.15 3.29 3.82
CA ALA A 313 14.97 3.70 4.95
C ALA A 313 14.32 4.83 5.77
N ARG A 314 13.82 5.89 5.11
CA ARG A 314 13.14 7.00 5.78
C ARG A 314 11.92 6.53 6.57
N HIS A 315 11.09 5.71 5.94
CA HIS A 315 9.89 5.14 6.58
C HIS A 315 10.25 4.34 7.84
N LEU A 316 11.22 3.42 7.75
CA LEU A 316 11.66 2.62 8.88
C LEU A 316 12.28 3.47 10.00
N LEU A 317 13.09 4.48 9.64
CA LEU A 317 13.74 5.35 10.60
C LEU A 317 12.74 6.24 11.36
N ALA A 318 11.67 6.70 10.71
CA ALA A 318 10.66 7.59 11.28
C ALA A 318 9.57 6.86 12.09
N ASN A 319 9.12 5.69 11.60
CA ASN A 319 7.91 5.03 12.11
C ASN A 319 8.18 3.84 13.03
N THR A 320 9.43 3.44 13.21
CA THR A 320 9.82 2.29 14.04
C THR A 320 10.92 2.63 15.02
N ALA A 321 11.14 1.74 16.00
CA ALA A 321 12.25 1.82 16.95
C ALA A 321 13.48 0.99 16.52
N MET A 322 13.52 0.49 15.28
CA MET A 322 14.61 -0.39 14.79
C MET A 322 15.98 0.28 14.93
N SER A 323 17.03 -0.48 15.24
CA SER A 323 18.39 0.11 15.24
C SER A 323 18.83 0.45 13.81
N VAL A 324 19.82 1.34 13.66
CA VAL A 324 20.42 1.65 12.33
C VAL A 324 20.99 0.37 11.69
N THR A 325 21.52 -0.55 12.51
CA THR A 325 21.99 -1.86 12.09
C THR A 325 20.87 -2.73 11.55
N ASP A 326 19.72 -2.78 12.22
CA ASP A 326 18.57 -3.57 11.76
C ASP A 326 17.97 -2.99 10.48
N VAL A 327 17.90 -1.66 10.36
CA VAL A 327 17.44 -1.00 9.11
C VAL A 327 18.39 -1.31 7.95
N SER A 328 19.70 -1.33 8.20
CA SER A 328 20.69 -1.74 7.19
C SER A 328 20.44 -3.18 6.71
N LEU A 329 20.16 -4.10 7.64
CA LEU A 329 19.92 -5.50 7.32
C LEU A 329 18.60 -5.70 6.55
N ALA A 330 17.53 -5.01 6.98
CA ALA A 330 16.23 -4.96 6.30
C ALA A 330 16.35 -4.52 4.82
N LEU A 331 17.26 -3.59 4.56
CA LEU A 331 17.55 -3.06 3.22
C LEU A 331 18.58 -3.89 2.45
N HIS A 332 18.89 -5.11 2.91
CA HIS A 332 19.82 -6.05 2.27
C HIS A 332 21.27 -5.53 2.11
N TYR A 333 21.70 -4.59 2.96
CA TYR A 333 23.12 -4.19 3.01
C TYR A 333 23.94 -5.21 3.80
N SER A 334 25.08 -5.62 3.24
CA SER A 334 26.01 -6.54 3.89
C SER A 334 26.69 -5.95 5.14
N GLU A 335 26.85 -4.63 5.17
CA GLU A 335 27.48 -3.91 6.29
C GLU A 335 26.74 -2.60 6.60
N THR A 336 26.54 -2.32 7.88
CA THR A 336 25.95 -1.04 8.35
C THR A 336 26.77 0.18 7.93
N SER A 337 28.08 0.02 7.76
CA SER A 337 29.00 1.06 7.28
C SER A 337 28.64 1.51 5.84
N SER A 338 28.23 0.57 5.00
CA SER A 338 27.88 0.80 3.60
C SER A 338 26.51 1.46 3.49
N PHE A 339 25.52 1.00 4.27
CA PHE A 339 24.24 1.69 4.40
C PHE A 339 24.41 3.13 4.88
N THR A 340 25.19 3.34 5.94
CA THR A 340 25.39 4.69 6.51
C THR A 340 26.00 5.67 5.51
N ARG A 341 26.96 5.22 4.70
CA ARG A 341 27.56 6.03 3.62
C ARG A 341 26.56 6.33 2.52
N ALA A 342 25.78 5.33 2.09
CA ALA A 342 24.75 5.51 1.07
C ALA A 342 23.67 6.50 1.55
N PHE A 343 23.14 6.30 2.76
CA PHE A 343 22.14 7.17 3.36
C PHE A 343 22.62 8.61 3.52
N ARG A 344 23.87 8.83 3.95
CA ARG A 344 24.48 10.17 3.97
C ARG A 344 24.55 10.80 2.58
N GLY A 345 24.86 10.00 1.56
CA GLY A 345 24.87 10.47 0.17
C GLY A 345 23.49 10.91 -0.31
N TRP A 346 22.42 10.26 0.15
CA TRP A 346 21.04 10.58 -0.22
C TRP A 346 20.46 11.75 0.60
N ALA A 347 20.60 11.70 1.93
CA ALA A 347 19.95 12.61 2.87
C ALA A 347 20.80 13.81 3.29
N GLY A 348 22.10 13.78 3.02
CA GLY A 348 23.08 14.77 3.51
C GLY A 348 23.46 14.61 5.00
N LEU A 349 22.81 13.71 5.74
CA LEU A 349 23.00 13.50 7.19
C LEU A 349 23.12 12.01 7.52
N ALA A 350 23.66 11.67 8.70
CA ALA A 350 23.70 10.29 9.16
C ALA A 350 22.28 9.77 9.49
N PRO A 351 22.00 8.45 9.36
CA PRO A 351 20.70 7.87 9.70
C PRO A 351 20.21 8.20 11.11
N SER A 352 21.12 8.21 12.10
CA SER A 352 20.81 8.54 13.50
C SER A 352 20.44 10.01 13.69
N GLU A 353 21.11 10.92 12.97
CA GLU A 353 20.83 12.36 12.99
C GLU A 353 19.50 12.65 12.31
N TRP A 354 19.28 12.04 11.14
CA TRP A 354 18.02 12.15 10.41
C TRP A 354 16.84 11.68 11.26
N ARG A 355 16.99 10.54 11.96
CA ARG A 355 15.98 10.04 12.91
C ARG A 355 15.74 11.00 14.06
N ALA A 356 16.77 11.65 14.61
CA ALA A 356 16.57 12.60 15.69
C ALA A 356 15.75 13.83 15.26
N MET A 357 15.84 14.21 13.98
CA MET A 357 15.10 15.34 13.40
C MET A 357 13.67 14.98 12.96
N HIS A 358 13.45 13.75 12.49
CA HIS A 358 12.20 13.34 11.82
C HIS A 358 11.43 12.26 12.57
N GLY A 359 12.05 11.60 13.55
CA GLY A 359 11.35 10.69 14.44
C GLY A 359 10.37 11.49 15.29
N ALA A 360 9.10 11.09 15.26
CA ALA A 360 8.08 11.69 16.12
C ALA A 360 8.48 11.51 17.59
N GLY A 361 9.04 12.58 18.16
CA GLY A 361 9.23 12.92 19.57
C GLY A 361 9.59 11.77 20.52
N LYS A 362 10.80 11.82 21.08
CA LYS A 362 10.98 11.36 22.46
C LYS A 362 10.25 12.35 23.38
N GLU A 363 8.99 12.09 23.67
CA GLU A 363 8.35 12.52 24.91
C GLU A 363 7.56 11.35 25.51
#